data_AF-A0A9E2NVZ4-F1
#
_entry.id   AF-A0A9E2NVZ4-F1
#
_cell.length_a   1.000
_cell.length_b   1.000
_cell.length_c   1.000
_cell.angle_alpha   90.00
_cell.angle_beta   90.00
_cell.angle_gamma   90.00
#
_symmetry.space_group_name_H-M   'P 1'
#
loop_
_entity.id
_entity.type
_entity.pdbx_description
1 polymer ?
#
loop_
_entity_poly.entity_id
_entity_poly.type
_entity_poly.pdbx_seq_one_letter_code
_entity_poly.pdbx_strand_id
1 'polypeptide(L)'
;QYSDFLDIFSMISENDIIFIDEIHNVDYKCFELFYSLLEEFVIDIKIGKELNSQFTRFKVPMFTMICSTTKLSNLPQPFIDRFPIKIFIDNYDEQEIQQIITSINSKFGNNLNDEEIKIISKCSKGTPRIAINIFKRIIDFKNYEKDKFNILNTLEKISIFPLGLELIDIKYLEILKKYNQPVGVNHLAQCLYVDKKMIEDKIEPYLLKMNLIVRTKIGRQLSKDGLDYLNNFHKRKYT
;
A
#
# COMPACT_ATOMS: atom_id res chain seq x y z
N GLN A 1 0.70 -3.23 -22.21
CA GLN A 1 0.52 -4.39 -23.10
C GLN A 1 1.87 -4.74 -23.72
N TYR A 2 2.01 -5.88 -24.40
CA TYR A 2 3.28 -6.31 -24.98
C TYR A 2 3.89 -5.27 -25.94
N SER A 3 3.06 -4.62 -26.75
CA SER A 3 3.46 -3.51 -27.64
C SER A 3 4.10 -2.35 -26.89
N ASP A 4 3.50 -1.93 -25.77
CA ASP A 4 3.96 -0.77 -25.00
C ASP A 4 5.37 -1.01 -24.44
N PHE A 5 5.66 -2.25 -24.02
CA PHE A 5 7.00 -2.60 -23.57
C PHE A 5 8.00 -2.58 -24.74
N LEU A 6 7.66 -3.16 -25.90
CA LEU A 6 8.54 -3.11 -27.06
C LEU A 6 8.95 -1.67 -27.42
N ASP A 7 7.98 -0.75 -27.43
CA ASP A 7 8.24 0.65 -27.73
C ASP A 7 9.21 1.27 -26.71
N ILE A 8 8.98 1.05 -25.41
CA ILE A 8 9.87 1.54 -24.34
C ILE A 8 11.29 0.98 -24.51
N PHE A 9 11.43 -0.33 -24.69
CA PHE A 9 12.76 -0.96 -24.80
C PHE A 9 13.49 -0.62 -26.10
N SER A 10 12.75 -0.22 -27.15
CA SER A 10 13.36 0.25 -28.41
C SER A 10 14.01 1.63 -28.29
N MET A 11 13.62 2.44 -27.29
CA MET A 11 14.11 3.80 -27.08
C MET A 11 15.20 3.91 -26.02
N ILE A 12 15.61 2.79 -25.43
CA ILE A 12 16.57 2.76 -24.32
C ILE A 12 17.97 3.14 -24.76
N SER A 13 18.63 3.91 -23.90
CA SER A 13 20.04 4.24 -23.96
C SER A 13 20.84 3.48 -22.92
N GLU A 14 22.16 3.43 -23.11
CA GLU A 14 23.07 2.80 -22.16
C GLU A 14 22.98 3.45 -20.78
N ASN A 15 22.87 2.62 -19.74
CA ASN A 15 22.70 2.99 -18.33
C ASN A 15 21.35 3.60 -17.95
N ASP A 16 20.34 3.53 -18.82
CA ASP A 16 18.99 3.93 -18.44
C ASP A 16 18.44 3.06 -17.31
N ILE A 17 17.59 3.67 -16.48
CA ILE A 17 16.85 2.98 -15.43
C ILE A 17 15.40 2.84 -15.87
N ILE A 18 14.95 1.59 -16.02
CA ILE A 18 13.55 1.29 -16.25
C ILE A 18 12.91 0.95 -14.92
N PHE A 19 11.95 1.77 -14.51
CA PHE A 19 11.15 1.51 -13.34
C PHE A 19 9.76 0.99 -13.73
N ILE A 20 9.40 -0.20 -13.28
CA ILE A 20 8.07 -0.78 -13.47
C ILE A 20 7.40 -0.93 -12.10
N ASP A 21 6.44 -0.05 -11.82
CA ASP A 21 5.62 -0.16 -10.62
C ASP A 21 4.51 -1.21 -10.81
N GLU A 22 4.14 -1.85 -9.71
CA GLU A 22 3.16 -2.92 -9.67
C GLU A 22 3.37 -3.99 -10.76
N ILE A 23 4.60 -4.48 -10.91
CA ILE A 23 4.98 -5.47 -11.95
C ILE A 23 4.08 -6.72 -11.96
N HIS A 24 3.41 -7.02 -10.85
CA HIS A 24 2.44 -8.12 -10.73
C HIS A 24 1.13 -7.91 -11.52
N ASN A 25 0.88 -6.70 -12.04
CA ASN A 25 -0.27 -6.40 -12.89
C ASN A 25 0.05 -6.54 -14.39
N VAL A 26 1.31 -6.80 -14.75
CA VAL A 26 1.71 -7.01 -16.14
C VAL A 26 1.17 -8.36 -16.65
N ASP A 27 0.66 -8.36 -17.90
CA ASP A 27 0.21 -9.58 -18.57
C ASP A 27 1.34 -10.60 -18.61
N TYR A 28 1.02 -11.84 -18.24
CA TYR A 28 1.98 -12.94 -18.19
C TYR A 28 2.75 -13.12 -19.51
N LYS A 29 2.11 -12.81 -20.65
CA LYS A 29 2.74 -12.87 -21.98
C LYS A 29 3.95 -11.94 -22.13
N CYS A 30 4.04 -10.88 -21.32
CA CYS A 30 5.17 -9.95 -21.38
C CYS A 30 6.41 -10.48 -20.65
N PHE A 31 6.30 -11.52 -19.81
CA PHE A 31 7.46 -12.05 -19.09
C PHE A 31 8.51 -12.65 -20.02
N GLU A 32 8.10 -13.29 -21.13
CA GLU A 32 9.04 -13.81 -22.14
C GLU A 32 9.93 -12.71 -22.73
N LEU A 33 9.37 -11.51 -22.92
CA LEU A 33 10.13 -10.33 -23.34
C LEU A 33 11.12 -9.93 -22.24
N PHE A 34 10.68 -9.87 -20.98
CA PHE A 34 11.57 -9.53 -19.87
C PHE A 34 12.70 -10.54 -19.66
N TYR A 35 12.46 -11.83 -19.90
CA TYR A 35 13.49 -12.85 -19.80
C TYR A 35 14.62 -12.58 -20.82
N SER A 36 14.25 -12.34 -22.08
CA SER A 36 15.19 -12.02 -23.15
C SER A 36 15.99 -10.74 -22.86
N LEU A 37 15.31 -9.72 -22.31
CA LEU A 37 15.91 -8.44 -21.96
C LEU A 37 16.89 -8.52 -20.79
N LEU A 38 16.56 -9.29 -19.76
CA LEU A 38 17.37 -9.40 -18.53
C LEU A 38 18.55 -10.36 -18.68
N GLU A 39 18.46 -11.37 -19.55
CA GLU A 39 19.52 -12.37 -19.73
C GLU A 39 20.48 -12.01 -20.87
N GLU A 40 19.94 -11.62 -22.02
CA GLU A 40 20.71 -11.46 -23.25
C GLU A 40 20.78 -10.01 -23.73
N PHE A 41 20.02 -9.09 -23.12
CA PHE A 41 19.83 -7.72 -23.60
C PHE A 41 19.38 -7.70 -25.07
N VAL A 42 18.37 -8.52 -25.41
CA VAL A 42 17.81 -8.59 -26.76
C VAL A 42 16.30 -8.55 -26.78
N ILE A 43 15.74 -8.11 -27.90
CA ILE A 43 14.32 -8.21 -28.22
C ILE A 43 14.13 -8.86 -29.59
N ASP A 44 13.17 -9.79 -29.68
CA ASP A 44 12.79 -10.42 -30.95
C ASP A 44 11.52 -9.75 -31.49
N ILE A 45 11.64 -9.00 -32.59
CA ILE A 45 10.54 -8.28 -33.22
C ILE A 45 10.10 -9.04 -34.48
N LYS A 46 8.79 -9.29 -34.59
CA LYS A 46 8.19 -9.88 -35.79
C LYS A 46 8.03 -8.81 -36.88
N ILE A 47 8.78 -8.92 -37.97
CA ILE A 47 8.72 -8.00 -39.11
C ILE A 47 8.04 -8.72 -40.29
N GLY A 48 7.07 -8.06 -40.93
CA GLY A 48 6.36 -8.56 -42.12
C GLY A 48 4.91 -9.01 -41.86
N LYS A 49 4.10 -9.09 -42.93
CA LYS A 49 2.68 -9.48 -42.86
C LYS A 49 2.54 -11.01 -42.86
N GLU A 50 1.77 -11.53 -41.90
CA GLU A 50 1.31 -12.92 -41.72
C GLU A 50 2.17 -14.01 -42.38
N LEU A 51 2.01 -14.27 -43.68
CA LEU A 51 2.66 -15.36 -44.41
C LEU A 51 4.18 -15.18 -44.66
N ASN A 52 4.69 -13.95 -44.65
CA ASN A 52 6.11 -13.63 -44.87
C ASN A 52 6.78 -13.02 -43.64
N SER A 53 6.25 -13.28 -42.44
CA SER A 53 6.78 -12.72 -41.23
C SER A 53 8.07 -13.42 -40.79
N GLN A 54 9.11 -12.63 -40.51
CA GLN A 54 10.40 -13.11 -39.98
C GLN A 54 10.66 -12.45 -38.63
N PHE A 55 11.25 -13.20 -37.69
CA PHE A 55 11.72 -12.65 -36.43
C PHE A 55 13.10 -12.03 -36.65
N THR A 56 13.25 -10.74 -36.31
CA THR A 56 14.53 -10.05 -36.30
C THR A 56 14.91 -9.75 -34.85
N ARG A 57 16.10 -10.19 -34.46
CA ARG A 57 16.66 -9.97 -33.13
C ARG A 57 17.42 -8.65 -33.09
N PHE A 58 17.03 -7.77 -32.17
CA PHE A 58 17.71 -6.50 -31.92
C PHE A 58 18.43 -6.55 -30.57
N LYS A 59 19.66 -6.01 -30.53
CA LYS A 59 20.37 -5.79 -29.27
C LYS A 59 19.84 -4.52 -28.62
N VAL A 60 19.62 -4.61 -27.32
CA VAL A 60 19.26 -3.48 -26.44
C VAL A 60 20.53 -3.05 -25.70
N PRO A 61 20.76 -1.74 -25.51
CA PRO A 61 21.85 -1.27 -24.66
C PRO A 61 21.74 -1.82 -23.23
N MET A 62 22.85 -1.86 -22.49
CA MET A 62 22.80 -2.23 -21.07
C MET A 62 21.97 -1.21 -20.29
N PHE A 63 21.06 -1.69 -19.46
CA PHE A 63 20.16 -0.87 -18.65
C PHE A 63 19.95 -1.51 -17.28
N THR A 64 19.39 -0.77 -16.33
CA THR A 64 18.99 -1.30 -15.02
C THR A 64 17.47 -1.39 -14.93
N MET A 65 16.94 -2.58 -14.65
CA MET A 65 15.52 -2.76 -14.35
C MET A 65 15.27 -2.68 -12.84
N ILE A 66 14.36 -1.82 -12.43
CA ILE A 66 13.84 -1.75 -11.05
C ILE A 66 12.35 -2.05 -11.10
N CYS A 67 11.92 -3.05 -10.34
CA CYS A 67 10.51 -3.41 -10.25
C CYS A 67 10.01 -3.31 -8.80
N SER A 68 8.81 -2.76 -8.60
CA SER A 68 8.12 -2.79 -7.31
C SER A 68 6.86 -3.64 -7.37
N THR A 69 6.61 -4.38 -6.29
CA THR A 69 5.40 -5.20 -6.16
C THR A 69 4.96 -5.27 -4.71
N THR A 70 3.64 -5.25 -4.50
CA THR A 70 3.01 -5.59 -3.22
C THR A 70 2.59 -7.06 -3.16
N LYS A 71 2.80 -7.82 -4.26
CA LYS A 71 2.33 -9.20 -4.44
C LYS A 71 3.40 -10.05 -5.09
N LEU A 72 4.48 -10.29 -4.34
CA LEU A 72 5.60 -11.11 -4.83
C LEU A 72 5.13 -12.52 -5.25
N SER A 73 4.17 -13.09 -4.53
CA SER A 73 3.59 -14.42 -4.82
C SER A 73 2.88 -14.52 -6.17
N ASN A 74 2.49 -13.38 -6.77
CA ASN A 74 1.82 -13.35 -8.06
C ASN A 74 2.80 -13.33 -9.24
N LEU A 75 4.09 -13.21 -8.98
CA LEU A 75 5.12 -13.18 -10.01
C LEU A 75 5.66 -14.58 -10.31
N PRO A 76 6.03 -14.87 -11.57
CA PRO A 76 6.68 -16.14 -11.90
C PRO A 76 8.05 -16.23 -11.20
N GLN A 77 8.35 -17.38 -10.60
CA GLN A 77 9.66 -17.62 -9.99
C GLN A 77 10.84 -17.37 -10.96
N PRO A 78 10.77 -17.79 -12.25
CA PRO A 78 11.84 -17.48 -13.20
C PRO A 78 12.09 -15.99 -13.39
N PHE A 79 11.06 -15.14 -13.28
CA PHE A 79 11.25 -13.69 -13.33
C PHE A 79 12.01 -13.18 -12.11
N ILE A 80 11.59 -13.63 -10.92
CA ILE A 80 12.19 -13.22 -9.64
C ILE A 80 13.66 -13.63 -9.56
N ASP A 81 14.03 -14.79 -10.10
CA ASP A 81 15.40 -15.31 -10.04
C ASP A 81 16.39 -14.50 -10.88
N ARG A 82 15.91 -13.70 -11.84
CA ARG A 82 16.74 -12.80 -12.66
C ARG A 82 17.11 -11.49 -11.96
N PHE A 83 16.57 -11.22 -10.78
CA PHE A 83 16.94 -10.06 -9.97
C PHE A 83 17.93 -10.47 -8.88
N PRO A 84 19.22 -10.11 -9.01
CA PRO A 84 20.21 -10.43 -7.98
C PRO A 84 19.99 -9.62 -6.70
N ILE A 85 19.42 -8.42 -6.81
CA ILE A 85 19.11 -7.53 -5.69
C ILE A 85 17.62 -7.59 -5.41
N LYS A 86 17.27 -8.01 -4.19
CA LYS A 86 15.89 -8.09 -3.69
C LYS A 86 15.81 -7.30 -2.39
N ILE A 87 15.01 -6.24 -2.38
CA ILE A 87 14.83 -5.37 -1.21
C ILE A 87 13.41 -5.54 -0.71
N PHE A 88 13.26 -5.87 0.57
CA PHE A 88 11.98 -5.93 1.26
C PHE A 88 11.85 -4.68 2.15
N ILE A 89 10.80 -3.90 1.91
CA ILE A 89 10.52 -2.69 2.69
C ILE A 89 9.45 -3.06 3.71
N ASP A 90 9.84 -3.07 4.98
CA ASP A 90 8.91 -3.23 6.10
C ASP A 90 8.24 -1.90 6.45
N ASN A 91 7.18 -1.99 7.26
CA ASN A 91 6.58 -0.79 7.81
C ASN A 91 7.54 -0.10 8.77
N TYR A 92 7.53 1.23 8.75
CA TYR A 92 8.28 2.05 9.67
C TYR A 92 7.72 1.90 11.08
N ASP A 93 8.60 2.03 12.07
CA ASP A 93 8.19 2.17 13.45
C ASP A 93 7.67 3.58 13.77
N GLU A 94 7.12 3.76 14.96
CA GLU A 94 6.57 5.06 15.37
C GLU A 94 7.63 6.16 15.40
N GLN A 95 8.86 5.85 15.82
CA GLN A 95 9.96 6.81 15.96
C GLN A 95 10.48 7.25 14.59
N GLU A 96 10.62 6.33 13.64
CA GLU A 96 11.01 6.64 12.27
C GLU A 96 9.95 7.53 11.59
N ILE A 97 8.65 7.25 11.80
CA ILE A 97 7.60 8.14 11.30
C ILE A 97 7.68 9.52 11.94
N GLN A 98 7.93 9.63 13.25
CA GLN A 98 8.12 10.92 13.91
C GLN A 98 9.28 11.68 13.26
N GLN A 99 10.42 11.04 12.99
CA GLN A 99 11.56 11.68 12.32
C GLN A 99 11.20 12.21 10.92
N ILE A 100 10.46 11.41 10.13
CA ILE A 100 9.96 11.83 8.81
C ILE A 100 9.07 13.08 8.95
N ILE A 101 8.11 13.06 9.88
CA ILE A 101 7.19 14.19 10.07
C ILE A 101 7.92 15.41 10.62
N THR A 102 8.88 15.27 11.53
CA THR A 102 9.70 16.37 12.03
C THR A 102 10.50 17.03 10.91
N SER A 103 11.13 16.24 10.02
CA SER A 103 11.85 16.76 8.85
C SER A 103 10.93 17.49 7.87
N ILE A 104 9.68 17.05 7.74
CA ILE A 104 8.69 17.75 6.92
C ILE A 104 8.22 19.02 7.63
N ASN A 105 7.88 18.95 8.91
CA ASN A 105 7.44 20.08 9.71
C ASN A 105 8.44 21.25 9.67
N SER A 106 9.75 20.95 9.67
CA SER A 106 10.79 21.98 9.55
C SER A 106 10.77 22.71 8.20
N LYS A 107 10.42 22.02 7.11
CA LYS A 107 10.24 22.63 5.78
C LYS A 107 8.95 23.46 5.68
N PHE A 108 8.00 23.23 6.59
CA PHE A 108 6.72 23.94 6.66
C PHE A 108 6.70 24.99 7.79
N GLY A 109 7.85 25.41 8.32
CA GLY A 109 7.94 26.48 9.30
C GLY A 109 7.66 26.08 10.75
N ASN A 110 7.77 24.79 11.09
CA ASN A 110 7.58 24.24 12.44
C ASN A 110 6.18 24.53 13.03
N ASN A 111 5.14 24.32 12.24
CA ASN A 111 3.75 24.57 12.65
C ASN A 111 3.23 23.58 13.70
N LEU A 112 3.83 22.38 13.81
CA LEU A 112 3.44 21.36 14.80
C LEU A 112 4.46 21.20 15.91
N ASN A 113 3.99 20.92 17.13
CA ASN A 113 4.81 20.53 18.26
C ASN A 113 5.03 19.01 18.32
N ASP A 114 5.92 18.55 19.20
CA ASP A 114 6.31 17.14 19.29
C ASP A 114 5.15 16.21 19.66
N GLU A 115 4.22 16.66 20.51
CA GLU A 115 3.05 15.87 20.90
C GLU A 115 2.08 15.70 19.71
N GLU A 116 1.88 16.75 18.90
CA GLU A 116 1.09 16.68 17.67
C GLU A 116 1.73 15.72 16.66
N ILE A 117 3.06 15.77 16.50
CA ILE A 117 3.82 14.86 15.62
C ILE A 117 3.67 13.40 16.07
N LYS A 118 3.76 13.15 17.38
CA LYS A 118 3.57 11.83 17.99
C LYS A 118 2.15 11.29 17.80
N ILE A 119 1.14 12.16 17.83
CA ILE A 119 -0.24 11.75 17.53
C ILE A 119 -0.35 11.34 16.05
N ILE A 120 0.25 12.10 15.14
CA ILE A 120 0.26 11.77 13.70
C ILE A 120 0.96 10.43 13.46
N SER A 121 2.10 10.18 14.10
CA SER A 121 2.85 8.93 13.92
C SER A 121 2.02 7.72 14.34
N LYS A 122 1.32 7.80 15.47
CA LYS A 122 0.42 6.74 15.95
C LYS A 122 -0.77 6.46 15.03
N CYS A 123 -1.21 7.47 14.28
CA CYS A 123 -2.32 7.34 13.33
C CYS A 123 -1.88 6.94 11.91
N SER A 124 -0.57 6.81 11.66
CA SER A 124 -0.04 6.60 10.31
C SER A 124 0.01 5.14 9.84
N LYS A 125 -0.31 4.18 10.73
CA LYS A 125 -0.14 2.74 10.47
C LYS A 125 1.31 2.34 10.10
N GLY A 126 2.31 3.13 10.51
CA GLY A 126 3.72 2.91 10.14
C GLY A 126 4.02 3.20 8.67
N THR A 127 3.15 3.96 8.00
CA THR A 127 3.24 4.26 6.57
C THR A 127 3.55 5.76 6.35
N PRO A 128 4.71 6.13 5.80
CA PRO A 128 5.08 7.53 5.59
C PRO A 128 4.06 8.29 4.76
N ARG A 129 3.54 7.66 3.69
CA ARG A 129 2.52 8.26 2.82
C ARG A 129 1.26 8.66 3.59
N ILE A 130 0.81 7.82 4.53
CA ILE A 130 -0.36 8.12 5.38
C ILE A 130 0.00 9.24 6.36
N ALA A 131 1.13 9.15 7.05
CA ALA A 131 1.60 10.18 7.99
C ALA A 131 1.65 11.56 7.33
N ILE A 132 2.21 11.65 6.11
CA ILE A 132 2.34 12.90 5.35
C ILE A 132 0.98 13.46 4.94
N ASN A 133 0.03 12.60 4.55
CA ASN A 133 -1.32 13.03 4.21
C ASN A 133 -2.05 13.58 5.43
N ILE A 134 -1.93 12.91 6.58
CA ILE A 134 -2.48 13.38 7.85
C ILE A 134 -1.88 14.73 8.24
N PHE A 135 -0.55 14.85 8.17
CA PHE A 135 0.18 16.09 8.44
C PHE A 135 -0.36 17.25 7.60
N LYS A 136 -0.46 17.08 6.28
CA LYS A 136 -0.97 18.13 5.37
C LYS A 136 -2.38 18.58 5.77
N ARG A 137 -3.27 17.65 6.09
CA ARG A 137 -4.63 17.99 6.55
C ARG A 137 -4.62 18.73 7.87
N ILE A 138 -3.82 18.28 8.82
CA ILE A 138 -3.68 18.98 10.10
C ILE A 138 -3.20 20.42 9.91
N ILE A 139 -2.23 20.65 9.01
CA ILE A 139 -1.78 22.01 8.68
C ILE A 139 -2.90 22.85 8.08
N ASP A 140 -3.68 22.30 7.13
CA ASP A 140 -4.83 23.00 6.54
C ASP A 140 -5.83 23.45 7.63
N PHE A 141 -6.19 22.55 8.55
CA PHE A 141 -7.12 22.84 9.65
C PHE A 141 -6.51 23.82 10.67
N LYS A 142 -5.23 23.69 10.99
CA LYS A 142 -4.55 24.59 11.94
C LYS A 142 -4.52 26.02 11.41
N ASN A 143 -4.28 26.19 10.11
CA ASN A 143 -4.31 27.50 9.46
C ASN A 143 -5.73 28.12 9.43
N TYR A 144 -6.75 27.27 9.27
CA TYR A 144 -8.16 27.71 9.24
C TYR A 144 -8.72 28.03 10.63
N GLU A 145 -8.51 27.14 11.62
CA GLU A 145 -9.11 27.21 12.95
C GLU A 145 -8.27 28.05 13.95
N LYS A 146 -6.98 28.23 13.68
CA LYS A 146 -6.03 28.98 14.51
C LYS A 146 -6.11 28.57 15.99
N ASP A 147 -6.52 29.47 16.88
CA ASP A 147 -6.56 29.25 18.33
C ASP A 147 -7.55 28.16 18.76
N LYS A 148 -8.52 27.80 17.90
CA LYS A 148 -9.48 26.73 18.17
C LYS A 148 -9.00 25.36 17.70
N PHE A 149 -7.83 25.29 17.07
CA PHE A 149 -7.30 24.05 16.53
C PHE A 149 -7.09 23.01 17.64
N ASN A 150 -7.64 21.82 17.43
CA ASN A 150 -7.37 20.65 18.24
C ASN A 150 -7.13 19.46 17.32
N ILE A 151 -5.96 18.82 17.46
CA ILE A 151 -5.56 17.71 16.59
C ILE A 151 -6.49 16.50 16.70
N LEU A 152 -6.98 16.17 17.90
CA LEU A 152 -7.86 15.03 18.11
C LEU A 152 -9.21 15.26 17.42
N ASN A 153 -9.79 16.45 17.61
CA ASN A 153 -11.03 16.83 16.93
C ASN A 153 -10.85 16.86 15.39
N THR A 154 -9.68 17.32 14.93
CA THR A 154 -9.35 17.35 13.50
C THR A 154 -9.26 15.96 12.89
N LEU A 155 -8.59 15.03 13.58
CA LEU A 155 -8.49 13.62 13.17
C LEU A 155 -9.87 12.98 13.04
N GLU A 156 -10.77 13.23 14.00
CA GLU A 156 -12.14 12.75 13.92
C GLU A 156 -12.91 13.36 12.74
N LYS A 157 -12.75 14.67 12.47
CA LYS A 157 -13.36 15.34 11.29
C LYS A 157 -12.90 14.71 9.98
N ILE A 158 -11.65 14.27 9.88
CA ILE A 158 -11.13 13.54 8.71
C ILE A 158 -11.32 12.02 8.79
N SER A 159 -12.15 11.54 9.72
CA SER A 159 -12.50 10.12 9.90
C SER A 159 -11.31 9.21 10.20
N ILE A 160 -10.32 9.72 10.94
CA ILE A 160 -9.17 8.95 11.43
C ILE A 160 -9.30 8.81 12.94
N PHE A 161 -9.38 7.57 13.39
CA PHE A 161 -9.60 7.20 14.77
C PHE A 161 -8.29 6.71 15.42
N PRO A 162 -8.27 6.43 16.74
CA PRO A 162 -7.09 5.90 17.39
C PRO A 162 -6.53 4.66 16.67
N LEU A 163 -5.21 4.47 16.75
CA LEU A 163 -4.46 3.49 15.95
C LEU A 163 -4.50 3.77 14.43
N GLY A 164 -5.04 4.91 13.99
CA GLY A 164 -5.17 5.26 12.57
C GLY A 164 -6.33 4.56 11.89
N LEU A 165 -7.26 3.93 12.64
CA LEU A 165 -8.39 3.23 12.03
C LEU A 165 -9.32 4.20 11.31
N GLU A 166 -9.85 3.76 10.17
CA GLU A 166 -10.83 4.51 9.40
C GLU A 166 -12.25 3.99 9.69
N LEU A 167 -13.27 4.69 9.19
CA LEU A 167 -14.67 4.27 9.41
C LEU A 167 -14.96 2.85 8.92
N ILE A 168 -14.32 2.41 7.83
CA ILE A 168 -14.49 1.05 7.32
C ILE A 168 -13.89 0.00 8.27
N ASP A 169 -12.77 0.32 8.92
CA ASP A 169 -12.13 -0.53 9.92
C ASP A 169 -13.07 -0.69 11.14
N ILE A 170 -13.69 0.41 11.59
CA ILE A 170 -14.66 0.39 12.69
C ILE A 170 -15.87 -0.48 12.33
N LYS A 171 -16.48 -0.26 11.16
CA LYS A 171 -17.61 -1.06 10.67
C LYS A 171 -17.26 -2.54 10.58
N TYR A 172 -16.05 -2.86 10.12
CA TYR A 172 -15.56 -4.24 10.06
C TYR A 172 -15.56 -4.88 11.46
N LEU A 173 -15.01 -4.19 12.47
CA LEU A 173 -15.00 -4.67 13.85
C LEU A 173 -16.42 -4.76 14.44
N GLU A 174 -17.30 -3.80 14.16
CA GLU A 174 -18.70 -3.80 14.62
C GLU A 174 -19.49 -5.00 14.06
N ILE A 175 -19.27 -5.35 12.78
CA ILE A 175 -19.87 -6.54 12.19
C ILE A 175 -19.38 -7.78 12.94
N LEU A 176 -18.07 -7.93 13.17
CA LEU A 176 -17.55 -9.06 13.94
C LEU A 176 -18.08 -9.09 15.38
N LYS A 177 -18.31 -7.94 16.02
CA LYS A 177 -18.93 -7.87 17.36
C LYS A 177 -20.38 -8.33 17.34
N LYS A 178 -21.13 -8.00 16.27
CA LYS A 178 -22.54 -8.39 16.12
C LYS A 178 -22.70 -9.91 15.98
N TYR A 179 -21.77 -10.55 15.27
CA TYR A 179 -21.76 -11.99 15.08
C TYR A 179 -20.85 -12.64 16.14
N ASN A 180 -21.43 -13.21 17.21
CA ASN A 180 -20.70 -13.95 18.25
C ASN A 180 -20.04 -15.26 17.77
N GLN A 181 -19.86 -15.43 16.46
CA GLN A 181 -19.26 -16.59 15.81
C GLN A 181 -18.35 -16.11 14.67
N PRO A 182 -17.32 -16.90 14.28
CA PRO A 182 -16.44 -16.53 13.19
C PRO A 182 -17.20 -16.25 11.89
N VAL A 183 -16.88 -15.11 11.25
CA VAL A 183 -17.55 -14.63 10.05
C VAL A 183 -16.71 -14.90 8.81
N GLY A 184 -17.33 -15.45 7.77
CA GLY A 184 -16.67 -15.66 6.48
C GLY A 184 -16.38 -14.33 5.76
N VAL A 185 -15.26 -14.27 5.03
CA VAL A 185 -14.86 -13.05 4.30
C VAL A 185 -15.86 -12.60 3.25
N ASN A 186 -16.55 -13.54 2.59
CA ASN A 186 -17.59 -13.21 1.61
C ASN A 186 -18.76 -12.48 2.27
N HIS A 187 -19.12 -12.87 3.50
CA HIS A 187 -20.18 -12.18 4.26
C HIS A 187 -19.73 -10.79 4.70
N LEU A 188 -18.49 -10.65 5.17
CA LEU A 188 -17.91 -9.35 5.53
C LEU A 188 -17.88 -8.40 4.32
N ALA A 189 -17.46 -8.91 3.15
CA ALA A 189 -17.43 -8.17 1.88
C ALA A 189 -18.82 -7.64 1.51
N GLN A 190 -19.85 -8.49 1.62
CA GLN A 190 -21.24 -8.10 1.36
C GLN A 190 -21.74 -7.04 2.35
N CYS A 191 -21.50 -7.22 3.66
CA CYS A 191 -21.95 -6.26 4.67
C CYS A 191 -21.25 -4.89 4.55
N LEU A 192 -20.01 -4.87 4.07
CA LEU A 192 -19.20 -3.65 3.92
C LEU A 192 -19.32 -3.01 2.52
N TYR A 193 -20.00 -3.67 1.57
CA TYR A 193 -20.09 -3.25 0.17
C TYR A 193 -18.71 -3.05 -0.49
N VAL A 194 -17.79 -3.98 -0.23
CA VAL A 194 -16.43 -3.97 -0.80
C VAL A 194 -16.04 -5.34 -1.32
N ASP A 195 -15.03 -5.37 -2.19
CA ASP A 195 -14.48 -6.63 -2.68
C ASP A 195 -13.75 -7.40 -1.59
N LYS A 196 -13.83 -8.74 -1.64
CA LYS A 196 -13.05 -9.65 -0.79
C LYS A 196 -11.55 -9.28 -0.78
N LYS A 197 -11.02 -8.94 -1.96
CA LYS A 197 -9.62 -8.56 -2.15
C LYS A 197 -9.26 -7.29 -1.39
N MET A 198 -10.16 -6.31 -1.30
CA MET A 198 -9.95 -5.11 -0.48
C MET A 198 -9.86 -5.45 1.00
N ILE A 199 -10.70 -6.38 1.48
CA ILE A 199 -10.64 -6.85 2.86
C ILE A 199 -9.30 -7.53 3.14
N GLU A 200 -8.91 -8.49 2.31
CA GLU A 200 -7.73 -9.32 2.56
C GLU A 200 -6.40 -8.57 2.36
N ASP A 201 -6.33 -7.70 1.34
CA ASP A 201 -5.08 -7.02 0.97
C ASP A 201 -4.90 -5.67 1.67
N LYS A 202 -5.99 -4.99 2.09
CA LYS A 202 -5.90 -3.62 2.63
C LYS A 202 -6.38 -3.49 4.08
N ILE A 203 -7.51 -4.10 4.44
CA ILE A 203 -8.14 -3.89 5.76
C ILE A 203 -7.54 -4.82 6.81
N GLU A 204 -7.65 -6.13 6.58
CA GLU A 204 -7.24 -7.15 7.55
C GLU A 204 -5.75 -7.10 7.96
N PRO A 205 -4.77 -6.79 7.09
CA PRO A 205 -3.37 -6.82 7.48
C PRO A 205 -3.04 -5.94 8.68
N TYR A 206 -3.61 -4.73 8.74
CA TYR A 206 -3.36 -3.82 9.85
C TYR A 206 -4.14 -4.23 11.11
N LEU A 207 -5.39 -4.66 10.97
CA LEU A 207 -6.21 -5.13 12.09
C LEU A 207 -5.60 -6.37 12.76
N LEU A 208 -5.00 -7.27 11.97
CA LEU A 208 -4.26 -8.43 12.46
C LEU A 208 -2.96 -8.02 13.17
N LYS A 209 -2.20 -7.09 12.57
CA LYS A 209 -0.96 -6.56 13.17
C LYS A 209 -1.21 -5.93 14.53
N MET A 210 -2.32 -5.21 14.70
CA MET A 210 -2.75 -4.60 15.96
C MET A 210 -3.48 -5.57 16.90
N ASN A 211 -3.53 -6.86 16.55
CA ASN A 211 -4.23 -7.92 17.29
C ASN A 211 -5.71 -7.59 17.57
N LEU A 212 -6.39 -6.81 16.71
CA LEU A 212 -7.80 -6.46 16.89
C LEU A 212 -8.75 -7.57 16.41
N ILE A 213 -8.25 -8.45 15.54
CA ILE A 213 -9.00 -9.56 14.96
C ILE A 213 -8.13 -10.81 14.91
N VAL A 214 -8.76 -11.97 14.80
CA VAL A 214 -8.09 -13.27 14.63
C VAL A 214 -8.68 -13.97 13.40
N ARG A 215 -7.79 -14.53 12.54
CA ARG A 215 -8.19 -15.45 11.46
C ARG A 215 -8.19 -16.88 11.98
N THR A 216 -9.33 -17.55 11.87
CA THR A 216 -9.50 -18.97 12.22
C THR A 216 -9.80 -19.79 10.96
N LYS A 217 -9.78 -21.12 11.05
CA LYS A 217 -10.11 -22.02 9.92
C LYS A 217 -11.53 -21.79 9.37
N ILE A 218 -12.46 -21.35 10.22
CA ILE A 218 -13.89 -21.20 9.87
C ILE A 218 -14.33 -19.75 9.65
N GLY A 219 -13.45 -18.76 9.88
CA GLY A 219 -13.79 -17.36 9.67
C GLY A 219 -12.91 -16.39 10.46
N ARG A 220 -13.29 -15.11 10.44
CA ARG A 220 -12.65 -14.04 11.20
C ARG A 220 -13.44 -13.77 12.47
N GLN A 221 -12.75 -13.49 13.56
CA GLN A 221 -13.37 -13.20 14.85
C GLN A 221 -12.73 -11.97 15.47
N LEU A 222 -13.51 -11.23 16.25
CA LEU A 222 -13.01 -10.12 17.05
C LEU A 222 -12.12 -10.66 18.19
N SER A 223 -10.96 -10.05 18.41
CA SER A 223 -10.12 -10.38 19.55
C SER A 223 -10.60 -9.66 20.83
N LYS A 224 -9.96 -9.94 21.96
CA LYS A 224 -10.17 -9.17 23.19
C LYS A 224 -9.79 -7.70 22.99
N ASP A 225 -8.62 -7.43 22.40
CA ASP A 225 -8.15 -6.06 22.17
C ASP A 225 -9.07 -5.30 21.21
N GLY A 226 -9.62 -5.97 20.19
CA GLY A 226 -10.62 -5.41 19.29
C GLY A 226 -11.94 -5.06 20.00
N LEU A 227 -12.39 -5.91 20.92
CA LEU A 227 -13.58 -5.64 21.72
C LEU A 227 -13.37 -4.46 22.66
N ASP A 228 -12.23 -4.42 23.36
CA ASP A 228 -11.86 -3.33 24.26
C ASP A 228 -11.72 -2.01 23.50
N TYR A 229 -11.11 -2.04 22.31
CA TYR A 229 -11.03 -0.90 21.40
C TYR A 229 -12.43 -0.36 21.06
N LEU A 230 -13.35 -1.22 20.60
CA LEU A 230 -14.72 -0.80 20.25
C LEU A 230 -15.46 -0.23 21.45
N ASN A 231 -15.34 -0.85 22.62
CA ASN A 231 -16.00 -0.37 23.84
C ASN A 231 -15.49 1.02 24.22
N ASN A 232 -14.19 1.27 24.10
CA ASN A 232 -13.61 2.59 24.35
C ASN A 232 -13.99 3.60 23.26
N PHE A 233 -14.08 3.17 22.01
CA PHE A 233 -14.50 4.01 20.89
C PHE A 233 -15.94 4.53 21.08
N HIS A 234 -16.88 3.65 21.43
CA HIS A 234 -18.26 4.07 21.67
C HIS A 234 -18.37 5.00 22.88
N LYS A 235 -17.63 4.76 23.97
CA LYS A 235 -17.63 5.67 25.14
C LYS A 235 -17.30 7.11 24.75
N ARG A 236 -16.30 7.31 23.87
CA ARG A 236 -15.89 8.65 23.40
C ARG A 236 -16.95 9.35 22.56
N LYS A 237 -17.77 8.59 21.82
CA LYS A 237 -18.82 9.16 20.96
C LYS A 237 -20.04 9.66 21.75
N TYR A 238 -20.20 9.22 23.00
CA TYR A 238 -21.32 9.56 23.88
C TYR A 238 -20.92 10.46 25.07
N THR A 239 -19.71 11.01 25.04
CA THR A 239 -19.19 12.02 25.98
C THR A 239 -18.82 13.27 25.22
#